data_AF-A0A258IWT0-F1
#
_entry.id   AF-A0A258IWT0-F1
#
_cell.length_a   1.000
_cell.length_b   1.000
_cell.length_c   1.000
_cell.angle_alpha   90.00
_cell.angle_beta   90.00
_cell.angle_gamma   90.00
#
_symmetry.space_group_name_H-M   'P 1'
#
loop_
_entity.id
_entity.type
_entity.pdbx_description
1 polymer ?
#
loop_
_entity_poly.entity_id
_entity_poly.type
_entity_poly.pdbx_seq_one_letter_code
_entity_poly.pdbx_strand_id
1 'polypeptide(L)'
;MYSSLVPLIGWVVTLGIIVLAFSKGGAPERLGALAMFLAAVAAFVVNAFAPAGVRPILLLADEGLLGIVFLLLALRYTSPWLGVAMILQAIQFSLHAYYLVGQIPHDRTYAMINNLDSLGVLLCILIGTLLAWRKRMRAAK
;
A
#
# COMPACT_ATOMS: atom_id res chain seq x y z
N MET A 1 4.90 -9.14 20.85
CA MET A 1 4.49 -9.49 19.47
C MET A 1 5.39 -8.82 18.41
N TYR A 2 6.66 -8.53 18.73
CA TYR A 2 7.65 -7.95 17.79
C TYR A 2 8.75 -8.97 17.39
N SER A 3 8.57 -10.25 17.74
CA SER A 3 9.50 -11.35 17.47
C SER A 3 9.07 -12.20 16.28
N SER A 4 8.23 -11.68 15.39
CA SER A 4 7.79 -12.37 14.18
C SER A 4 8.58 -11.81 12.99
N LEU A 5 9.21 -12.69 12.22
CA LEU A 5 9.97 -12.35 11.01
C LEU A 5 9.10 -11.67 9.94
N VAL A 6 7.78 -11.90 9.98
CA VAL A 6 6.81 -11.45 8.98
C VAL A 6 6.77 -9.92 8.81
N PRO A 7 6.54 -9.10 9.86
CA PRO A 7 6.59 -7.64 9.73
C PRO A 7 7.96 -7.11 9.28
N LEU A 8 9.07 -7.72 9.71
CA LEU A 8 10.42 -7.33 9.25
C LEU A 8 10.57 -7.55 7.74
N ILE A 9 10.14 -8.71 7.24
CA ILE A 9 10.14 -9.03 5.81
C ILE A 9 9.27 -8.03 5.05
N GLY A 10 8.07 -7.71 5.57
CA GLY A 10 7.19 -6.71 4.97
C GLY A 10 7.85 -5.35 4.80
N TRP A 11 8.56 -4.87 5.83
CA TRP A 11 9.32 -3.62 5.76
C TRP A 11 10.47 -3.67 4.76
N VAL A 12 11.25 -4.76 4.75
CA VAL A 12 12.36 -4.93 3.80
C VAL A 12 11.85 -4.95 2.36
N VAL A 13 10.76 -5.67 2.08
CA VAL A 13 10.13 -5.71 0.76
C VAL A 13 9.63 -4.32 0.35
N THR A 14 8.96 -3.61 1.26
CA THR A 14 8.45 -2.26 1.02
C THR A 14 9.59 -1.31 0.65
N LEU A 15 10.66 -1.28 1.45
CA LEU A 15 11.85 -0.46 1.19
C LEU A 15 12.53 -0.83 -0.13
N GLY A 16 12.66 -2.12 -0.43
CA GLY A 16 13.24 -2.59 -1.69
C GLY A 16 12.45 -2.10 -2.91
N ILE A 17 11.11 -2.16 -2.84
CA ILE A 17 10.24 -1.70 -3.92
C ILE A 17 10.30 -0.18 -4.08
N ILE A 18 10.38 0.58 -2.99
CA ILE A 18 10.55 2.03 -3.06
C ILE A 18 11.88 2.38 -3.74
N VAL A 19 12.98 1.79 -3.29
CA VAL A 19 14.30 2.03 -3.91
C VAL A 19 14.28 1.68 -5.40
N LEU A 20 13.62 0.58 -5.78
CA LEU A 20 13.49 0.20 -7.18
C LEU A 20 12.61 1.18 -7.97
N ALA A 21 11.48 1.63 -7.42
CA ALA A 21 10.58 2.60 -8.05
C ALA A 21 11.28 3.94 -8.29
N PHE A 22 12.07 4.42 -7.31
CA PHE A 22 12.85 5.65 -7.46
C PHE A 22 13.96 5.50 -8.50
N SER A 23 14.70 4.39 -8.49
CA SER A 23 15.80 4.17 -9.43
C SER A 23 15.36 3.88 -10.86
N LYS A 24 14.28 3.10 -11.05
CA LYS A 24 13.89 2.56 -12.37
C LYS A 24 12.49 2.96 -12.85
N GLY A 25 11.60 3.38 -11.95
CA GLY A 25 10.21 3.73 -12.26
C GLY A 25 10.05 5.06 -13.01
N GLY A 26 8.83 5.30 -13.48
CA GLY A 26 8.37 6.60 -13.95
C GLY A 26 7.76 7.44 -12.83
N ALA A 27 7.19 8.60 -13.18
CA ALA A 27 6.51 9.46 -12.22
C ALA A 27 5.37 8.75 -11.43
N PRO A 28 4.45 7.99 -12.05
CA PRO A 28 3.38 7.33 -11.29
C PRO A 28 3.90 6.28 -10.31
N GLU A 29 4.91 5.49 -10.69
CA GLU A 29 5.45 4.44 -9.81
C GLU A 29 6.17 5.03 -8.59
N ARG A 30 6.92 6.12 -8.78
CA ARG A 30 7.62 6.82 -7.69
C ARG A 30 6.65 7.41 -6.69
N LEU A 31 5.62 8.11 -7.19
CA LEU A 31 4.61 8.72 -6.35
C LEU A 31 3.77 7.67 -5.63
N GLY A 32 3.40 6.59 -6.32
CA GLY A 32 2.67 5.48 -5.72
C GLY A 32 3.46 4.76 -4.63
N ALA A 33 4.76 4.48 -4.88
CA ALA A 33 5.65 3.89 -3.88
C ALA A 33 5.84 4.78 -2.66
N LEU A 34 6.01 6.09 -2.87
CA LEU A 34 6.11 7.06 -1.78
C LEU A 34 4.81 7.13 -0.97
N ALA A 35 3.65 7.17 -1.63
CA ALA A 35 2.35 7.20 -0.95
C ALA A 35 2.14 5.95 -0.10
N MET A 36 2.40 4.76 -0.65
CA MET A 36 2.33 3.49 0.07
C MET A 36 3.27 3.45 1.28
N PHE A 37 4.49 3.99 1.14
CA PHE A 37 5.43 4.09 2.24
C PHE A 37 4.91 4.97 3.38
N LEU A 38 4.40 6.15 3.03
CA LEU A 38 3.89 7.10 4.02
C LEU A 38 2.67 6.54 4.75
N ALA A 39 1.77 5.86 4.05
CA ALA A 39 0.65 5.13 4.67
C ALA A 39 1.14 4.02 5.60
N ALA A 40 2.10 3.18 5.17
CA ALA A 40 2.67 2.14 6.03
C ALA A 40 3.32 2.71 7.31
N VAL A 41 4.00 3.86 7.21
CA VAL A 41 4.55 4.57 8.37
C VAL A 41 3.44 5.13 9.26
N ALA A 42 2.39 5.73 8.69
CA ALA A 42 1.25 6.24 9.43
C ALA A 42 0.52 5.11 10.19
N ALA A 43 0.21 4.00 9.51
CA ALA A 43 -0.36 2.80 10.13
C ALA A 43 0.51 2.23 11.26
N PHE A 44 1.84 2.24 11.10
CA PHE A 44 2.75 1.84 12.18
C PHE A 44 2.66 2.75 13.40
N VAL A 45 2.67 4.08 13.18
CA VAL A 45 2.52 5.08 14.25
C VAL A 45 1.18 4.92 14.96
N VAL A 46 0.09 4.74 14.20
CA VAL A 46 -1.26 4.52 14.76
C VAL A 46 -1.29 3.24 15.60
N ASN A 47 -0.70 2.14 15.13
CA ASN A 47 -0.67 0.90 15.90
C ASN A 47 0.20 0.98 17.17
N ALA A 48 1.28 1.77 17.14
CA ALA A 48 2.19 1.95 18.26
C ALA A 48 1.65 2.89 19.34
N PHE A 49 0.98 3.97 18.95
CA PHE A 49 0.68 5.08 19.88
C PHE A 49 -0.81 5.39 20.04
N ALA A 50 -1.69 4.98 19.12
CA ALA A 50 -3.10 5.36 19.19
C ALA A 50 -3.88 4.54 20.24
N PRO A 51 -4.74 5.20 21.05
CA PRO A 51 -5.68 4.52 21.94
C PRO A 51 -6.59 3.55 21.20
N ALA A 52 -6.96 2.44 21.85
CA ALA A 52 -7.76 1.37 21.23
C ALA A 52 -9.09 1.86 20.64
N GLY A 53 -9.75 2.84 21.27
CA GLY A 53 -11.03 3.37 20.80
C GLY A 53 -10.97 4.19 19.50
N VAL A 54 -9.85 4.86 19.21
CA VAL A 54 -9.70 5.70 18.00
C VAL A 54 -8.88 5.02 16.91
N ARG A 55 -8.12 3.97 17.25
CA ARG A 55 -7.24 3.26 16.32
C ARG A 55 -7.94 2.78 15.04
N PRO A 56 -9.12 2.11 15.07
CA PRO A 56 -9.76 1.64 13.84
C PRO A 56 -10.20 2.80 12.92
N ILE A 57 -10.61 3.93 13.50
CA ILE A 57 -10.98 5.14 12.73
C ILE A 57 -9.75 5.73 12.04
N LEU A 58 -8.62 5.83 12.74
CA LEU A 58 -7.38 6.37 12.18
C LEU A 58 -6.83 5.48 11.06
N LEU A 59 -6.87 4.16 11.22
CA LEU A 59 -6.45 3.23 10.18
C LEU A 59 -7.37 3.31 8.94
N LEU A 60 -8.69 3.37 9.13
CA LEU A 60 -9.63 3.57 8.03
C LEU A 60 -9.39 4.90 7.29
N ALA A 61 -9.09 5.97 8.03
CA ALA A 61 -8.78 7.27 7.45
C ALA A 61 -7.48 7.25 6.64
N ASP A 62 -6.45 6.53 7.11
CA ASP A 62 -5.19 6.32 6.40
C ASP A 62 -5.43 5.61 5.05
N GLU A 63 -6.19 4.51 5.05
CA GLU A 63 -6.54 3.79 3.83
C GLU A 63 -7.42 4.62 2.86
N GLY A 64 -8.32 5.43 3.40
CA GLY A 64 -9.13 6.36 2.61
C GLY A 64 -8.26 7.41 1.92
N LEU A 65 -7.29 7.97 2.64
CA LEU A 65 -6.35 8.94 2.10
C LEU A 65 -5.45 8.31 1.02
N LEU A 66 -4.91 7.11 1.27
CA LEU A 66 -4.11 6.38 0.28
C LEU A 66 -4.93 6.09 -0.99
N GLY A 67 -6.20 5.67 -0.84
CA GLY A 67 -7.13 5.47 -1.96
C GLY A 67 -7.38 6.73 -2.77
N ILE A 68 -7.53 7.89 -2.12
CA ILE A 68 -7.64 9.17 -2.82
C ILE A 68 -6.36 9.47 -3.61
N VAL A 69 -5.18 9.23 -3.03
CA VAL A 69 -3.91 9.46 -3.72
C VAL A 69 -3.78 8.56 -4.95
N PHE A 70 -4.10 7.27 -4.84
CA PHE A 70 -4.08 6.36 -5.99
C PHE A 70 -5.14 6.71 -7.03
N LEU A 71 -6.31 7.19 -6.63
CA LEU A 71 -7.33 7.66 -7.55
C LEU A 71 -6.81 8.85 -8.36
N LEU A 72 -6.22 9.85 -7.71
CA LEU A 72 -5.64 11.01 -8.38
C LEU A 72 -4.51 10.60 -9.32
N LEU A 73 -3.69 9.62 -8.94
CA LEU A 73 -2.66 9.06 -9.83
C LEU A 73 -3.29 8.35 -11.02
N ALA A 74 -4.34 7.54 -10.84
CA ALA A 74 -5.02 6.83 -11.92
C ALA A 74 -5.70 7.78 -12.92
N LEU A 75 -6.27 8.89 -12.43
CA LEU A 75 -6.86 9.93 -13.28
C LEU A 75 -5.79 10.70 -14.08
N ARG A 76 -4.61 10.90 -13.50
CA ARG A 76 -3.51 11.64 -14.14
C ARG A 76 -2.66 10.77 -15.07
N TYR A 77 -2.48 9.50 -14.76
CA TYR A 77 -1.57 8.60 -15.45
C TYR A 77 -2.30 7.35 -15.93
N THR A 78 -2.20 7.06 -17.23
CA THR A 78 -2.72 5.84 -17.87
C THR A 78 -1.79 4.64 -17.62
N SER A 79 -1.57 4.31 -16.35
CA SER A 79 -0.76 3.13 -15.97
C SER A 79 -1.65 1.96 -15.56
N PRO A 80 -1.59 0.79 -16.23
CA PRO A 80 -2.48 -0.34 -15.96
C PRO A 80 -2.43 -0.86 -14.52
N TRP A 81 -1.27 -0.76 -13.85
CA TRP A 81 -1.11 -1.23 -12.47
C TRP A 81 -1.92 -0.41 -11.47
N LEU A 82 -2.22 0.86 -11.77
CA LEU A 82 -3.02 1.72 -10.90
C LEU A 82 -4.47 1.22 -10.82
N GLY A 83 -5.03 0.68 -11.90
CA GLY A 83 -6.37 0.11 -11.89
C GLY A 83 -6.49 -1.08 -10.94
N VAL A 84 -5.51 -1.98 -10.97
CA VAL A 84 -5.46 -3.14 -10.05
C VAL A 84 -5.22 -2.67 -8.62
N ALA A 85 -4.29 -1.74 -8.41
CA ALA A 85 -4.01 -1.17 -7.09
C ALA A 85 -5.25 -0.48 -6.49
N MET A 86 -6.10 0.16 -7.30
CA MET A 86 -7.35 0.77 -6.85
C MET A 86 -8.38 -0.25 -6.37
N ILE A 87 -8.47 -1.41 -7.04
CA ILE A 87 -9.38 -2.49 -6.61
C ILE A 87 -8.91 -3.06 -5.28
N LEU A 88 -7.60 -3.32 -5.15
CA LEU A 88 -6.98 -3.75 -3.90
C LEU A 88 -7.24 -2.73 -2.78
N GLN A 89 -7.03 -1.45 -3.05
CA GLN A 89 -7.29 -0.39 -2.07
C GLN A 89 -8.77 -0.32 -1.63
N ALA A 90 -9.72 -0.62 -2.53
CA ALA A 90 -11.13 -0.73 -2.17
C ALA A 90 -11.41 -1.93 -1.25
N ILE A 91 -10.72 -3.05 -1.45
CA ILE A 91 -10.78 -4.22 -0.56
C ILE A 91 -10.20 -3.85 0.81
N GLN A 92 -9.03 -3.23 0.85
CA GLN A 92 -8.34 -2.79 2.07
C GLN A 92 -9.19 -1.82 2.89
N PHE A 93 -9.81 -0.85 2.23
CA PHE A 93 -10.72 0.11 2.85
C PHE A 93 -11.98 -0.59 3.38
N SER A 94 -12.58 -1.49 2.60
CA SER A 94 -13.77 -2.25 3.00
C SER A 94 -13.49 -3.17 4.19
N LEU A 95 -12.29 -3.76 4.27
CA LEU A 95 -11.85 -4.55 5.42
C LEU A 95 -11.85 -3.69 6.70
N HIS A 96 -11.20 -2.53 6.67
CA HIS A 96 -11.19 -1.62 7.81
C HIS A 96 -12.59 -1.14 8.19
N ALA A 97 -13.44 -0.82 7.21
CA ALA A 97 -14.81 -0.39 7.44
C ALA A 97 -15.66 -1.51 8.08
N TYR A 98 -15.51 -2.75 7.60
CA TYR A 98 -16.22 -3.91 8.13
C TYR A 98 -15.90 -4.15 9.61
N TYR A 99 -14.61 -4.15 9.97
CA TYR A 99 -14.17 -4.34 11.36
C TYR A 99 -14.58 -3.16 12.26
N LEU A 100 -14.54 -1.93 11.74
CA LEU A 100 -15.00 -0.74 12.46
C LEU A 100 -16.51 -0.80 12.75
N VAL A 101 -17.34 -1.03 11.72
CA VAL A 101 -18.81 -1.06 11.86
C VAL A 101 -19.25 -2.25 12.70
N GLY A 102 -18.61 -3.41 12.51
CA GLY A 102 -18.90 -4.61 13.30
C GLY A 102 -18.38 -4.57 14.73
N GLN A 103 -17.59 -3.54 15.10
CA GLN A 103 -16.89 -3.45 16.39
C GLN A 103 -16.08 -4.73 16.69
N ILE A 104 -15.56 -5.37 15.62
CA ILE A 104 -14.85 -6.64 15.71
C ILE A 104 -13.40 -6.34 16.09
N PRO A 105 -12.85 -6.97 17.15
CA PRO A 105 -11.44 -6.81 17.45
C PRO A 105 -10.59 -7.38 16.31
N HIS A 106 -9.50 -6.69 15.95
CA HIS A 106 -8.57 -7.16 14.93
C HIS A 106 -8.02 -8.54 15.28
N ASP A 107 -8.39 -9.53 14.48
CA ASP A 107 -8.05 -10.93 14.68
C ASP A 107 -6.97 -11.38 13.67
N ARG A 108 -6.74 -12.69 13.59
CA ARG A 108 -5.79 -13.26 12.62
C ARG A 108 -6.27 -13.09 11.17
N THR A 109 -7.58 -13.15 10.95
CA THR A 109 -8.20 -13.02 9.62
C THR A 109 -7.95 -11.62 9.07
N TYR A 110 -8.21 -10.60 9.88
CA TYR A 110 -7.89 -9.21 9.58
C TYR A 110 -6.42 -9.04 9.20
N ALA A 111 -5.51 -9.52 10.05
CA ALA A 111 -4.08 -9.37 9.82
C ALA A 111 -3.64 -10.07 8.52
N MET A 112 -4.20 -11.25 8.21
CA MET A 112 -3.90 -11.99 6.99
C MET A 112 -4.36 -11.23 5.75
N ILE A 113 -5.62 -10.78 5.71
CA ILE A 113 -6.16 -10.06 4.55
C ILE A 113 -5.40 -8.75 4.35
N ASN A 114 -5.19 -7.97 5.41
CA ASN A 114 -4.44 -6.71 5.37
C ASN A 114 -3.03 -6.90 4.78
N ASN A 115 -2.32 -7.94 5.23
CA ASN A 115 -0.97 -8.21 4.73
C ASN A 115 -0.96 -8.68 3.28
N LEU A 116 -1.91 -9.53 2.88
CA LEU A 116 -2.02 -10.00 1.49
C LEU A 116 -2.34 -8.86 0.53
N ASP A 117 -3.24 -7.98 0.93
CA ASP A 117 -3.68 -6.86 0.11
C ASP A 117 -2.59 -5.79 -0.02
N SER A 118 -1.93 -5.45 1.10
CA SER A 118 -0.72 -4.60 1.12
C SER A 118 0.38 -5.17 0.21
N LEU A 119 0.62 -6.48 0.25
CA LEU A 119 1.57 -7.15 -0.66
C LEU A 119 1.10 -7.07 -2.11
N GLY A 120 -0.19 -7.22 -2.38
CA GLY A 120 -0.77 -7.07 -3.70
C GLY A 120 -0.52 -5.68 -4.30
N VAL A 121 -0.71 -4.61 -3.50
CA VAL A 121 -0.43 -3.23 -3.91
C VAL A 121 1.06 -3.05 -4.22
N LEU A 122 1.93 -3.57 -3.35
CA LEU A 122 3.38 -3.54 -3.56
C LEU A 122 3.80 -4.27 -4.84
N LEU A 123 3.20 -5.43 -5.14
CA LEU A 123 3.41 -6.17 -6.39
C LEU A 123 2.94 -5.38 -7.61
N CYS A 124 1.82 -4.66 -7.52
CA CYS A 124 1.36 -3.79 -8.59
C CYS A 124 2.38 -2.68 -8.89
N ILE A 125 2.90 -2.01 -7.86
CA ILE A 125 3.94 -0.98 -7.99
C ILE A 125 5.23 -1.57 -8.57
N LEU A 126 5.63 -2.77 -8.12
CA LEU A 126 6.79 -3.47 -8.64
C LEU A 126 6.64 -3.78 -10.13
N ILE A 127 5.51 -4.36 -10.54
CA ILE A 127 5.22 -4.67 -11.95
C ILE A 127 5.22 -3.39 -12.78
N GLY A 128 4.55 -2.34 -12.31
CA GLY A 128 4.56 -1.02 -12.94
C GLY A 128 5.98 -0.49 -13.16
N THR A 129 6.82 -0.60 -12.14
CA THR A 129 8.22 -0.17 -12.18
C THR A 129 9.03 -0.96 -13.21
N LEU A 130 8.88 -2.29 -13.23
CA LEU A 130 9.59 -3.15 -14.17
C LEU A 130 9.14 -2.91 -15.63
N LEU A 131 7.85 -2.69 -15.86
CA LEU A 131 7.31 -2.37 -17.19
C LEU A 131 7.80 -1.00 -17.67
N ALA A 132 7.77 0.02 -16.82
CA ALA A 132 8.29 1.35 -17.14
C ALA A 132 9.79 1.31 -17.48
N TRP A 133 10.57 0.55 -16.71
CA TRP A 133 12.00 0.37 -16.96
C TRP A 133 12.26 -0.34 -18.30
N ARG A 134 11.56 -1.43 -18.58
CA ARG A 134 11.69 -2.17 -19.85
C ARG A 134 11.36 -1.28 -21.05
N LYS A 135 10.31 -0.45 -20.96
CA LYS A 135 9.94 0.49 -22.01
C LYS A 135 11.05 1.53 -22.25
N ARG A 136 11.64 2.08 -21.19
CA ARG A 136 12.77 3.02 -21.29
C ARG A 136 14.01 2.40 -21.93
N MET A 137 14.36 1.17 -21.53
CA MET A 137 15.52 0.47 -22.11
C MET A 137 15.33 0.17 -23.61
N ARG A 138 14.10 -0.15 -24.05
CA ARG A 138 13.81 -0.38 -25.46
C ARG A 138 13.85 0.89 -26.30
N ALA A 139 13.50 2.04 -25.72
CA ALA A 139 13.56 3.33 -26.42
C ALA A 139 14.99 3.91 -26.51
N ALA A 140 15.91 3.44 -25.67
CA ALA A 140 17.32 3.84 -25.67
C ALA A 140 18.20 2.98 -26.60
N LYS A 141 17.62 1.96 -27.23
CA LYS A 141 18.26 1.09 -28.22
C LYS A 141 17.79 1.47 -29.61
#